data_AF-A0AAU7Q6C1-F1
#
_entry.id   AF-A0AAU7Q6C1-F1
#
_cell.length_a   1.000
_cell.length_b   1.000
_cell.length_c   1.000
_cell.angle_alpha   90.00
_cell.angle_beta   90.00
_cell.angle_gamma   90.00
#
_symmetry.space_group_name_H-M   'P 1'
#
loop_
_entity.id
_entity.type
_entity.pdbx_description
1 polymer ?
#
loop_
_entity_poly.entity_id
_entity_poly.type
_entity_poly.pdbx_seq_one_letter_code
_entity_poly.pdbx_strand_id
1 'polypeptide(L)'
;MRPVDKGAWPVTKKGAKAVLTQWRNAKQYLEERTGSYCHFCEMRVNNALAIEHIKSKERFPRLSACWTNFLLICTSCNSRKNTLPLNVPYRDHYYWPHLNNTLLAFHTPLAGENALVVNAHPALSPAQKQKADATIKLYALDKITTAAGDSDRRYLERKQTISMALERLQEYADKRASTAAIVDLAVSRGFFSLWLDIFHGYPEVVRALLDAQPFCQRNAAWFGENLEPLPRNRGKADPL
;
A
#
# COMPACT_ATOMS: atom_id res chain seq x y z
N MET A 1 -4.76 -0.30 2.44
CA MET A 1 -3.80 -0.12 1.32
C MET A 1 -3.30 1.32 1.27
N ARG A 2 -2.03 1.54 1.63
CA ARG A 2 -1.36 2.85 1.60
C ARG A 2 -1.29 3.42 0.17
N PRO A 3 -1.76 4.66 -0.09
CA PRO A 3 -1.49 5.35 -1.35
C PRO A 3 -0.01 5.69 -1.47
N VAL A 4 0.51 5.76 -2.69
CA VAL A 4 1.96 5.88 -2.94
C VAL A 4 2.26 7.10 -3.81
N ASP A 5 2.99 8.06 -3.25
CA ASP A 5 3.61 9.14 -4.02
C ASP A 5 5.08 8.86 -4.36
N LYS A 6 5.28 8.14 -5.46
CA LYS A 6 6.62 7.95 -6.04
C LYS A 6 7.11 9.15 -6.86
N GLY A 7 6.26 10.15 -7.10
CA GLY A 7 6.60 11.42 -7.75
C GLY A 7 7.05 11.31 -9.21
N ALA A 8 7.53 12.43 -9.75
CA ALA A 8 8.03 12.52 -11.12
C ALA A 8 9.26 11.64 -11.36
N TRP A 9 9.69 11.56 -12.62
CA TRP A 9 10.88 10.79 -13.01
C TRP A 9 12.09 11.14 -12.13
N PRO A 10 12.86 10.16 -11.63
CA PRO A 10 13.98 10.44 -10.73
C PRO A 10 15.11 11.21 -11.41
N VAL A 11 15.75 12.08 -10.64
CA VAL A 11 16.98 12.77 -11.05
C VAL A 11 18.15 12.23 -10.24
N THR A 12 19.32 12.20 -10.87
CA THR A 12 20.58 11.86 -10.20
C THR A 12 20.98 12.96 -9.21
N LYS A 13 21.99 12.69 -8.38
CA LYS A 13 22.57 13.70 -7.47
C LYS A 13 23.07 14.97 -8.17
N LYS A 14 23.36 14.89 -9.48
CA LYS A 14 23.79 16.01 -10.33
C LYS A 14 22.62 16.72 -11.03
N GLY A 15 21.37 16.42 -10.70
CA GLY A 15 20.17 17.01 -11.30
C GLY A 15 19.77 16.45 -12.67
N ALA A 16 20.61 15.63 -13.31
CA ALA A 16 20.29 15.00 -14.59
C ALA A 16 19.21 13.91 -14.44
N LYS A 17 18.35 13.75 -15.45
CA LYS A 17 17.34 12.69 -15.52
C LYS A 17 17.99 11.31 -15.38
N ALA A 18 17.53 10.50 -14.42
CA ALA A 18 18.11 9.18 -14.18
C ALA A 18 17.84 8.21 -15.34
N VAL A 19 18.87 7.46 -15.72
CA VAL A 19 18.80 6.45 -16.78
C VAL A 19 18.41 5.11 -16.18
N LEU A 20 17.21 4.62 -16.52
CA LEU A 20 16.62 3.39 -15.99
C LEU A 20 16.76 2.22 -16.98
N THR A 21 17.87 2.16 -17.73
CA THR A 21 18.14 1.11 -18.74
C THR A 21 18.03 -0.30 -18.16
N GLN A 22 18.39 -0.47 -16.89
CA GLN A 22 17.99 -1.62 -16.09
C GLN A 22 16.93 -1.19 -15.09
N TRP A 23 15.76 -1.84 -15.11
CA TRP A 23 14.66 -1.60 -14.16
C TRP A 23 15.12 -1.68 -12.69
N ARG A 24 16.16 -2.47 -12.40
CA ARG A 24 16.78 -2.58 -11.07
C ARG A 24 17.30 -1.24 -10.55
N ASN A 25 17.74 -0.35 -11.43
CA ASN A 25 18.21 0.99 -11.06
C ASN A 25 17.07 1.88 -10.55
N ALA A 26 15.81 1.55 -10.87
CA ALA A 26 14.65 2.27 -10.33
C ALA A 26 14.34 1.91 -8.88
N LYS A 27 14.79 0.74 -8.41
CA LYS A 27 14.45 0.21 -7.08
C LYS A 27 14.91 1.15 -5.97
N GLN A 28 16.17 1.57 -6.01
CA GLN A 28 16.73 2.49 -5.02
C GLN A 28 15.91 3.79 -4.93
N TYR A 29 15.60 4.42 -6.06
CA TYR A 29 14.79 5.65 -6.07
C TYR A 29 13.37 5.44 -5.52
N LEU A 30 12.76 4.26 -5.71
CA LEU A 30 11.45 3.96 -5.12
C LEU A 30 11.57 3.75 -3.61
N GLU A 31 12.58 3.00 -3.15
CA GLU A 31 12.80 2.75 -1.72
C GLU A 31 13.13 4.05 -0.96
N GLU A 32 13.97 4.92 -1.53
CA GLU A 32 14.28 6.24 -0.95
C GLU A 32 13.05 7.13 -0.81
N ARG A 33 12.08 7.02 -1.73
CA ARG A 33 10.89 7.90 -1.76
C ARG A 33 9.67 7.34 -1.03
N THR A 34 9.57 6.03 -0.91
CA THR A 34 8.34 5.37 -0.45
C THR A 34 8.60 4.37 0.68
N GLY A 35 9.88 4.15 1.02
CA GLY A 35 10.35 3.15 1.96
C GLY A 35 10.36 1.74 1.37
N SER A 36 10.99 0.82 2.10
CA SER A 36 11.08 -0.60 1.72
C SER A 36 9.81 -1.38 2.09
N TYR A 37 8.68 -0.98 1.53
CA TYR A 37 7.38 -1.65 1.72
C TYR A 37 6.85 -2.17 0.39
N CYS A 38 6.09 -3.26 0.45
CA CYS A 38 5.27 -3.66 -0.68
C CYS A 38 4.19 -2.61 -0.92
N HIS A 39 4.08 -2.09 -2.14
CA HIS A 39 3.05 -1.09 -2.49
C HIS A 39 1.62 -1.65 -2.50
N PHE A 40 1.47 -2.98 -2.41
CA PHE A 40 0.17 -3.64 -2.35
C PHE A 40 -0.16 -4.07 -0.91
N CYS A 41 0.56 -5.05 -0.36
CA CYS A 41 0.23 -5.56 0.98
C CYS A 41 0.81 -4.73 2.13
N GLU A 42 1.56 -3.65 1.85
CA GLU A 42 2.14 -2.71 2.84
C GLU A 42 3.15 -3.29 3.83
N MET A 43 3.37 -4.60 3.81
CA MET A 43 4.38 -5.29 4.61
C MET A 43 5.75 -4.65 4.37
N ARG A 44 6.48 -4.35 5.46
CA ARG A 44 7.90 -3.99 5.38
C ARG A 44 8.68 -5.18 4.85
N VAL A 45 9.57 -4.94 3.89
CA VAL A 45 10.38 -5.98 3.25
C VAL A 45 11.85 -5.56 3.35
N ASN A 46 12.60 -6.25 4.20
CA ASN A 46 14.02 -5.95 4.39
C ASN A 46 14.89 -6.58 3.28
N ASN A 47 14.46 -7.72 2.75
CA ASN A 47 15.20 -8.47 1.72
C ASN A 47 14.27 -8.87 0.58
N ALA A 48 14.81 -8.95 -0.65
CA ALA A 48 14.09 -9.41 -1.84
C ALA A 48 12.87 -8.57 -2.28
N LEU A 49 12.77 -7.30 -1.87
CA LEU A 49 11.80 -6.38 -2.48
C LEU A 49 12.15 -6.19 -3.98
N ALA A 50 11.15 -6.34 -4.85
CA ALA A 50 11.34 -6.33 -6.30
C ALA A 50 10.60 -5.16 -6.96
N ILE A 51 10.94 -4.88 -8.21
CA ILE A 51 10.14 -4.00 -9.07
C ILE A 51 9.00 -4.82 -9.66
N GLU A 52 7.79 -4.30 -9.48
CA GLU A 52 6.61 -4.71 -10.22
C GLU A 52 6.48 -3.84 -11.47
N HIS A 53 6.37 -4.50 -12.63
CA HIS A 53 5.97 -3.88 -13.88
C HIS A 53 4.44 -3.99 -13.98
N ILE A 54 3.74 -2.85 -13.88
CA ILE A 54 2.26 -2.83 -13.99
C ILE A 54 1.85 -3.52 -15.31
N LYS A 55 2.36 -3.02 -16.44
CA LYS A 55 2.31 -3.72 -17.72
C LYS A 55 3.59 -4.53 -17.90
N SER A 56 3.44 -5.84 -18.15
CA SER A 56 4.57 -6.76 -18.28
C SER A 56 5.57 -6.30 -19.34
N LYS A 57 6.87 -6.50 -19.05
CA LYS A 57 7.96 -6.14 -19.97
C LYS A 57 8.00 -7.03 -21.21
N GLU A 58 7.51 -8.26 -21.11
CA GLU A 58 7.43 -9.23 -22.21
C GLU A 58 6.42 -8.75 -23.26
N ARG A 59 5.24 -8.28 -22.82
CA ARG A 59 4.19 -7.80 -23.72
C ARG A 59 4.35 -6.33 -24.10
N PHE A 60 4.97 -5.52 -23.24
CA PHE A 60 5.16 -4.08 -23.43
C PHE A 60 6.63 -3.68 -23.25
N PRO A 61 7.54 -4.13 -24.14
CA PRO A 61 8.98 -3.91 -24.00
C PRO A 61 9.37 -2.41 -23.92
N ARG A 62 8.61 -1.53 -24.60
CA ARG A 62 8.80 -0.07 -24.53
C ARG A 62 8.58 0.52 -23.12
N LEU A 63 7.88 -0.20 -22.23
CA LEU A 63 7.60 0.22 -20.86
C LEU A 63 8.52 -0.45 -19.82
N SER A 64 9.46 -1.27 -20.27
CA SER A 64 10.38 -2.04 -19.40
C SER A 64 11.29 -1.17 -18.54
N ALA A 65 11.58 0.06 -18.99
CA ALA A 65 12.40 1.08 -18.34
C ALA A 65 11.58 2.31 -17.90
N CYS A 66 10.24 2.24 -17.95
CA CYS A 66 9.39 3.42 -17.75
C CYS A 66 9.03 3.61 -16.27
N TRP A 67 9.45 4.73 -15.68
CA TRP A 67 9.17 5.05 -14.28
C TRP A 67 7.69 4.90 -13.91
N THR A 68 6.77 5.40 -14.74
CA THR A 68 5.32 5.33 -14.47
C THR A 68 4.76 3.91 -14.51
N ASN A 69 5.53 2.92 -14.96
CA ASN A 69 5.17 1.51 -15.00
C ASN A 69 5.70 0.71 -13.79
N PHE A 70 6.43 1.35 -12.85
CA PHE A 70 7.09 0.68 -11.73
C PHE A 70 6.43 0.91 -10.37
N LEU A 71 6.33 -0.18 -9.59
CA LEU A 71 5.97 -0.23 -8.18
C LEU A 71 6.93 -1.17 -7.43
N LEU A 72 6.91 -1.14 -6.09
CA LEU A 72 7.62 -2.09 -5.23
C LEU A 72 6.69 -3.23 -4.82
N ILE A 73 7.17 -4.46 -4.89
CA ILE A 73 6.39 -5.65 -4.59
C ILE A 73 7.19 -6.67 -3.79
N CYS A 74 6.56 -7.27 -2.76
CA CYS A 74 7.14 -8.38 -2.01
C CYS A 74 7.01 -9.70 -2.79
N THR A 75 7.84 -10.69 -2.44
CA THR A 75 7.80 -12.02 -3.07
C THR A 75 6.40 -12.66 -3.03
N SER A 76 5.69 -12.54 -1.91
CA SER A 76 4.34 -13.13 -1.75
C SER A 76 3.27 -12.47 -2.63
N CYS A 77 3.33 -11.16 -2.86
CA CYS A 77 2.43 -10.52 -3.83
C CYS A 77 2.87 -10.84 -5.27
N ASN A 78 4.17 -10.85 -5.53
CA ASN A 78 4.70 -11.07 -6.87
C ASN A 78 4.42 -12.48 -7.39
N SER A 79 4.66 -13.52 -6.58
CA SER A 79 4.41 -14.91 -6.97
C SER A 79 2.93 -15.23 -7.20
N ARG A 80 2.04 -14.38 -6.68
CA ARG A 80 0.59 -14.51 -6.80
C ARG A 80 -0.03 -13.58 -7.83
N LYS A 81 0.78 -12.72 -8.46
CA LYS A 81 0.29 -11.90 -9.57
C LYS A 81 -0.23 -12.85 -10.64
N ASN A 82 -1.52 -12.73 -10.93
CA ASN A 82 -2.14 -13.57 -11.93
C ASN A 82 -1.35 -13.47 -13.25
N THR A 83 -0.97 -14.61 -13.82
CA THR A 83 -0.21 -14.68 -15.08
C THR A 83 -1.05 -14.27 -16.29
N LEU A 84 -2.37 -14.16 -16.10
CA LEU A 84 -3.28 -13.62 -17.10
C LEU A 84 -2.95 -12.15 -17.41
N PRO A 85 -3.06 -11.74 -18.69
CA PRO A 85 -2.87 -10.36 -19.06
C PRO A 85 -3.86 -9.46 -18.31
N LEU A 86 -3.38 -8.29 -17.85
CA LEU A 86 -4.27 -7.29 -17.27
C LEU A 86 -5.40 -6.95 -18.24
N ASN A 87 -6.61 -6.80 -17.71
CA ASN A 87 -7.70 -6.20 -18.45
C ASN A 87 -7.31 -4.79 -18.90
N VAL A 88 -7.64 -4.43 -20.14
CA VAL A 88 -7.31 -3.13 -20.75
C VAL A 88 -8.62 -2.39 -21.02
N PRO A 89 -8.75 -1.11 -20.61
CA PRO A 89 -7.74 -0.27 -19.94
C PRO A 89 -7.56 -0.58 -18.44
N TYR A 90 -6.34 -0.95 -18.03
CA TYR A 90 -6.00 -1.40 -16.67
C TYR A 90 -6.28 -0.37 -15.55
N ARG A 91 -6.38 0.92 -15.88
CA ARG A 91 -6.71 1.97 -14.92
C ARG A 91 -8.18 1.98 -14.53
N ASP A 92 -9.02 1.41 -15.39
CA ASP A 92 -10.47 1.41 -15.22
C ASP A 92 -10.90 0.12 -14.51
N HIS A 93 -10.13 -0.97 -14.67
CA HIS A 93 -10.40 -2.27 -14.05
C HIS A 93 -9.75 -2.51 -12.69
N TYR A 94 -8.72 -1.75 -12.32
CA TYR A 94 -8.01 -1.96 -11.06
C TYR A 94 -7.69 -0.62 -10.37
N TYR A 95 -7.64 -0.64 -9.04
CA TYR A 95 -7.10 0.46 -8.24
C TYR A 95 -5.59 0.28 -8.09
N TRP A 96 -4.85 1.36 -8.31
CA TRP A 96 -3.40 1.36 -8.21
C TRP A 96 -2.96 2.33 -7.12
N PRO A 97 -2.07 1.93 -6.20
CA PRO A 97 -1.67 2.76 -5.07
C PRO A 97 -1.03 4.08 -5.50
N HIS A 98 -0.39 4.11 -6.67
CA HIS A 98 0.24 5.31 -7.23
C HIS A 98 -0.68 6.18 -8.10
N LEU A 99 -1.94 5.79 -8.32
CA LEU A 99 -2.94 6.54 -9.11
C LEU A 99 -4.20 6.89 -8.32
N ASN A 100 -4.46 6.18 -7.22
CA ASN A 100 -5.68 6.30 -6.42
C ASN A 100 -5.33 6.48 -4.95
N ASN A 101 -6.24 7.06 -4.17
CA ASN A 101 -6.15 6.99 -2.71
C ASN A 101 -6.71 5.64 -2.23
N THR A 102 -5.86 4.62 -2.19
CA THR A 102 -6.27 3.24 -1.90
C THR A 102 -6.72 3.00 -0.46
N LEU A 103 -6.61 3.98 0.44
CA LEU A 103 -7.26 3.91 1.76
C LEU A 103 -8.78 3.87 1.63
N LEU A 104 -9.33 4.53 0.60
CA LEU A 104 -10.77 4.55 0.33
C LEU A 104 -11.28 3.28 -0.36
N ALA A 105 -10.39 2.52 -0.98
CA ALA A 105 -10.76 1.34 -1.77
C ALA A 105 -10.71 0.03 -0.96
N PHE A 106 -9.87 -0.04 0.08
CA PHE A 106 -9.58 -1.30 0.77
C PHE A 106 -9.58 -1.11 2.27
N HIS A 107 -10.14 -2.09 2.98
CA HIS A 107 -10.09 -2.16 4.44
C HIS A 107 -9.71 -3.56 4.91
N THR A 108 -9.36 -3.69 6.17
CA THR A 108 -9.07 -4.99 6.81
C THR A 108 -9.79 -5.01 8.16
N PRO A 109 -10.97 -5.66 8.25
CA PRO A 109 -11.72 -5.73 9.50
C PRO A 109 -10.87 -6.30 10.65
N LEU A 110 -11.02 -5.74 11.86
CA LEU A 110 -10.36 -6.25 13.06
C LEU A 110 -11.16 -7.36 13.76
N ALA A 111 -12.45 -7.50 13.42
CA ALA A 111 -13.38 -8.48 13.99
C ALA A 111 -14.37 -9.00 12.94
N GLY A 112 -15.10 -10.07 13.29
CA GLY A 112 -16.08 -10.74 12.42
C GLY A 112 -15.48 -11.83 11.54
N GLU A 113 -16.32 -12.44 10.68
CA GLU A 113 -15.95 -13.60 9.85
C GLU A 113 -14.79 -13.32 8.88
N ASN A 114 -14.65 -12.07 8.43
CA ASN A 114 -13.59 -11.62 7.51
C ASN A 114 -12.47 -10.85 8.22
N ALA A 115 -12.31 -11.02 9.54
CA ALA A 115 -11.26 -10.37 10.29
C ALA A 115 -9.87 -10.69 9.71
N LEU A 116 -8.98 -9.71 9.73
CA LEU A 116 -7.60 -9.82 9.24
C LEU A 116 -7.47 -10.04 7.73
N VAL A 117 -8.57 -10.07 6.96
CA VAL A 117 -8.56 -10.25 5.50
C VAL A 117 -8.70 -8.90 4.80
N VAL A 118 -7.96 -8.70 3.70
CA VAL A 118 -8.11 -7.49 2.88
C VAL A 118 -9.38 -7.60 2.06
N ASN A 119 -10.26 -6.63 2.20
CA ASN A 119 -11.56 -6.57 1.54
C ASN A 119 -11.74 -5.23 0.81
N ALA A 120 -12.66 -5.20 -0.15
CA ALA A 120 -13.16 -3.94 -0.70
C ALA A 120 -13.85 -3.13 0.41
N HIS A 121 -13.61 -1.83 0.46
CA HIS A 121 -14.18 -0.98 1.51
C HIS A 121 -15.72 -0.98 1.43
N PRO A 122 -16.45 -1.08 2.56
CA PRO A 122 -17.91 -1.25 2.54
C PRO A 122 -18.67 -0.03 2.00
N ALA A 123 -18.07 1.16 2.07
CA ALA A 123 -18.65 2.39 1.54
C ALA A 123 -18.55 2.55 0.00
N LEU A 124 -17.98 1.59 -0.71
CA LEU A 124 -17.83 1.66 -2.17
C LEU A 124 -19.16 1.45 -2.90
N SER A 125 -19.36 2.16 -4.02
CA SER A 125 -20.44 1.84 -4.95
C SER A 125 -20.23 0.46 -5.59
N PRO A 126 -21.26 -0.17 -6.19
CA PRO A 126 -21.12 -1.48 -6.83
C PRO A 126 -20.00 -1.56 -7.88
N ALA A 127 -19.85 -0.52 -8.71
CA ALA A 127 -18.80 -0.46 -9.73
C ALA A 127 -17.40 -0.34 -9.11
N GLN A 128 -17.25 0.48 -8.05
CA GLN A 128 -16.00 0.63 -7.33
C GLN A 128 -15.62 -0.64 -6.57
N LYS A 129 -16.61 -1.32 -5.99
CA LYS A 129 -16.43 -2.61 -5.33
C LYS A 129 -15.90 -3.66 -6.32
N GLN A 130 -16.49 -3.76 -7.51
CA GLN A 130 -16.00 -4.66 -8.56
C GLN A 130 -14.53 -4.38 -8.92
N LYS A 131 -14.15 -3.11 -9.01
CA LYS A 131 -12.77 -2.67 -9.29
C LYS A 131 -11.80 -3.00 -8.13
N ALA A 132 -12.24 -2.83 -6.89
CA ALA A 132 -11.48 -3.22 -5.70
C ALA A 132 -11.30 -4.74 -5.64
N ASP A 133 -12.36 -5.52 -5.83
CA ASP A 133 -12.32 -6.99 -5.84
C ASP A 133 -11.41 -7.52 -6.96
N ALA A 134 -11.45 -6.90 -8.15
CA ALA A 134 -10.53 -7.23 -9.23
C ALA A 134 -9.06 -6.99 -8.86
N THR A 135 -8.78 -5.94 -8.07
CA THR A 135 -7.42 -5.64 -7.56
C THR A 135 -6.98 -6.64 -6.49
N ILE A 136 -7.88 -7.00 -5.58
CA ILE A 136 -7.64 -8.04 -4.56
C ILE A 136 -7.29 -9.35 -5.25
N LYS A 137 -8.12 -9.77 -6.22
CA LYS A 137 -7.93 -11.00 -7.01
C LYS A 137 -6.63 -10.99 -7.81
N LEU A 138 -6.22 -9.84 -8.36
CA LEU A 138 -5.00 -9.71 -9.16
C LEU A 138 -3.74 -10.12 -8.39
N TYR A 139 -3.67 -9.81 -7.08
CA TYR A 139 -2.53 -10.12 -6.21
C TYR A 139 -2.88 -11.11 -5.09
N ALA A 140 -4.07 -11.70 -5.13
CA ALA A 140 -4.66 -12.55 -4.10
C ALA A 140 -4.47 -11.99 -2.68
N LEU A 141 -4.80 -10.71 -2.46
CA LEU A 141 -4.51 -9.99 -1.20
C LEU A 141 -5.29 -10.51 0.02
N ASP A 142 -6.39 -11.20 -0.26
CA ASP A 142 -7.36 -11.83 0.63
C ASP A 142 -6.94 -13.24 1.09
N LYS A 143 -5.85 -13.80 0.55
CA LYS A 143 -5.43 -15.16 0.91
C LYS A 143 -5.05 -15.26 2.39
N ILE A 144 -5.61 -16.26 3.06
CA ILE A 144 -5.34 -16.63 4.45
C ILE A 144 -4.44 -17.85 4.56
N THR A 145 -3.94 -18.12 5.77
CA THR A 145 -3.30 -19.41 6.08
C THR A 145 -4.36 -20.49 6.25
N THR A 146 -4.16 -21.65 5.61
CA THR A 146 -5.05 -22.81 5.78
C THR A 146 -4.43 -23.86 6.71
N ALA A 147 -5.28 -24.69 7.32
CA ALA A 147 -4.82 -25.82 8.14
C ALA A 147 -3.95 -26.83 7.36
N ALA A 148 -4.06 -26.84 6.02
CA ALA A 148 -3.28 -27.70 5.13
C ALA A 148 -1.83 -27.22 4.89
N GLY A 149 -1.36 -26.19 5.61
CA GLY A 149 0.02 -25.72 5.57
C GLY A 149 0.32 -24.68 4.49
N ASP A 150 -0.69 -24.24 3.73
CA ASP A 150 -0.53 -23.21 2.71
C ASP A 150 -0.45 -21.85 3.42
N SER A 151 0.77 -21.42 3.75
CA SER A 151 1.01 -20.21 4.54
C SER A 151 1.03 -18.97 3.66
N ASP A 152 0.24 -17.95 4.03
CA ASP A 152 0.41 -16.62 3.48
C ASP A 152 1.16 -15.74 4.48
N ARG A 153 2.44 -15.51 4.20
CA ARG A 153 3.30 -14.66 5.04
C ARG A 153 2.69 -13.28 5.27
N ARG A 154 1.96 -12.72 4.29
CA ARG A 154 1.33 -11.40 4.41
C ARG A 154 0.21 -11.45 5.45
N TYR A 155 -0.59 -12.51 5.47
CA TYR A 155 -1.63 -12.72 6.47
C TYR A 155 -1.05 -12.86 7.88
N LEU A 156 0.00 -13.67 8.05
CA LEU A 156 0.67 -13.86 9.33
C LEU A 156 1.30 -12.56 9.87
N GLU A 157 2.02 -11.83 9.02
CA GLU A 157 2.63 -10.54 9.39
C GLU A 157 1.59 -9.46 9.70
N ARG A 158 0.46 -9.48 8.99
CA ARG A 158 -0.68 -8.59 9.24
C ARG A 158 -1.30 -8.90 10.60
N LYS A 159 -1.57 -10.19 10.89
CA LYS A 159 -2.11 -10.64 12.19
C LYS A 159 -1.21 -10.20 13.34
N GLN A 160 0.10 -10.43 13.21
CA GLN A 160 1.06 -10.00 14.23
C GLN A 160 1.06 -8.47 14.41
N THR A 161 1.04 -7.72 13.30
CA THR A 161 1.02 -6.25 13.36
C THR A 161 -0.25 -5.72 14.01
N ILE A 162 -1.41 -6.34 13.76
CA ILE A 162 -2.67 -5.98 14.43
C ILE A 162 -2.59 -6.24 15.93
N SER A 163 -2.07 -7.40 16.37
CA SER A 163 -1.88 -7.69 17.81
C SER A 163 -1.04 -6.60 18.48
N MET A 164 0.13 -6.32 17.90
CA MET A 164 1.05 -5.31 18.45
C MET A 164 0.45 -3.91 18.44
N ALA A 165 -0.33 -3.55 17.42
CA ALA A 165 -1.00 -2.26 17.32
C ALA A 165 -2.12 -2.11 18.36
N LEU A 166 -2.91 -3.16 18.60
CA LEU A 166 -3.97 -3.17 19.62
C LEU A 166 -3.39 -3.15 21.04
N GLU A 167 -2.31 -3.90 21.29
CA GLU A 167 -1.56 -3.82 22.55
C GLU A 167 -1.06 -2.38 22.76
N ARG A 168 -0.41 -1.80 21.75
CA ARG A 168 0.11 -0.43 21.80
C ARG A 168 -0.99 0.62 21.98
N LEU A 169 -2.19 0.40 21.42
CA LEU A 169 -3.36 1.25 21.63
C LEU A 169 -3.77 1.26 23.11
N GLN A 170 -3.80 0.09 23.76
CA GLN A 170 -4.08 -0.01 25.20
C GLN A 170 -2.99 0.69 26.02
N GLU A 171 -1.71 0.46 25.70
CA GLU A 171 -0.60 1.13 26.39
C GLU A 171 -0.68 2.66 26.26
N TYR A 172 -1.09 3.16 25.09
CA TYR A 172 -1.26 4.59 24.86
C TYR A 172 -2.43 5.15 25.66
N ALA A 173 -3.58 4.47 25.69
CA ALA A 173 -4.73 4.84 26.50
C ALA A 173 -4.39 4.88 28.01
N ASP A 174 -3.54 3.97 28.46
CA ASP A 174 -3.03 3.91 29.84
C ASP A 174 -1.89 4.92 30.12
N LYS A 175 -1.50 5.75 29.15
CA LYS A 175 -0.37 6.70 29.22
C LYS A 175 0.99 6.03 29.46
N ARG A 176 1.13 4.77 29.06
CA ARG A 176 2.37 3.97 29.14
C ARG A 176 3.16 3.95 27.84
N ALA A 177 2.57 4.40 26.73
CA ALA A 177 3.24 4.56 25.45
C ALA A 177 3.13 6.01 24.93
N SER A 178 4.12 6.42 24.13
CA SER A 178 4.12 7.72 23.46
C SER A 178 3.71 7.59 22.00
N THR A 179 3.31 8.72 21.39
CA THR A 179 3.07 8.82 19.95
C THR A 179 4.30 8.38 19.14
N ALA A 180 5.51 8.77 19.56
CA ALA A 180 6.75 8.37 18.90
C ALA A 180 6.94 6.85 18.91
N ALA A 181 6.67 6.19 20.03
CA ALA A 181 6.77 4.74 20.13
C ALA A 181 5.78 4.01 19.20
N ILE A 182 4.56 4.54 19.03
CA ILE A 182 3.58 4.03 18.05
C ILE A 182 4.13 4.16 16.63
N VAL A 183 4.61 5.35 16.27
CA VAL A 183 5.14 5.64 14.93
C VAL A 183 6.34 4.75 14.60
N ASP A 184 7.30 4.61 15.52
CA ASP A 184 8.49 3.76 15.32
C ASP A 184 8.09 2.31 15.06
N LEU A 185 7.14 1.81 15.84
CA LEU A 185 6.63 0.45 15.65
C LEU A 185 5.91 0.32 14.30
N ALA A 186 5.06 1.29 13.94
CA ALA A 186 4.37 1.30 12.66
C ALA A 186 5.32 1.30 11.46
N VAL A 187 6.34 2.16 11.49
CA VAL A 187 7.38 2.24 10.46
C VAL A 187 8.15 0.93 10.37
N SER A 188 8.52 0.30 11.50
CA SER A 188 9.27 -0.96 11.49
C SER A 188 8.48 -2.14 10.92
N ARG A 189 7.15 -2.17 11.12
CA ARG A 189 6.28 -3.27 10.70
C ARG A 189 5.68 -3.08 9.29
N GLY A 190 5.44 -1.83 8.90
CA GLY A 190 4.62 -1.49 7.73
C GLY A 190 3.13 -1.60 8.07
N PHE A 191 2.31 -1.96 7.07
CA PHE A 191 0.85 -2.02 7.20
C PHE A 191 0.22 -0.71 7.65
N PHE A 192 0.72 0.39 7.10
CA PHE A 192 0.31 1.76 7.39
C PHE A 192 -1.21 1.95 7.52
N SER A 193 -2.02 1.37 6.63
CA SER A 193 -3.48 1.55 6.71
C SER A 193 -4.09 0.95 7.97
N LEU A 194 -3.50 -0.11 8.55
CA LEU A 194 -3.98 -0.69 9.81
C LEU A 194 -3.72 0.24 10.98
N TRP A 195 -2.57 0.91 11.00
CA TRP A 195 -2.26 1.89 12.04
C TRP A 195 -3.20 3.08 11.98
N LEU A 196 -3.52 3.58 10.79
CA LEU A 196 -4.53 4.63 10.64
C LEU A 196 -5.92 4.18 11.12
N ASP A 197 -6.33 2.96 10.78
CA ASP A 197 -7.64 2.41 11.14
C ASP A 197 -7.75 2.15 12.66
N ILE A 198 -6.72 1.59 13.29
CA ILE A 198 -6.69 1.29 14.73
C ILE A 198 -6.65 2.58 15.57
N PHE A 199 -5.88 3.58 15.13
CA PHE A 199 -5.70 4.84 15.87
C PHE A 199 -6.62 5.97 15.37
N HIS A 200 -7.64 5.70 14.56
CA HIS A 200 -8.51 6.73 13.97
C HIS A 200 -9.14 7.69 14.99
N GLY A 201 -9.39 7.21 16.22
CA GLY A 201 -9.91 7.99 17.33
C GLY A 201 -8.90 8.89 18.05
N TYR A 202 -7.62 8.89 17.64
CA TYR A 202 -6.52 9.63 18.26
C TYR A 202 -5.84 10.53 17.21
N PRO A 203 -6.39 11.73 16.93
CA PRO A 203 -5.90 12.60 15.85
C PRO A 203 -4.42 12.96 15.94
N GLU A 204 -3.88 13.09 17.15
CA GLU A 204 -2.45 13.36 17.39
C GLU A 204 -1.56 12.20 16.92
N VAL A 205 -2.01 10.95 17.09
CA VAL A 205 -1.30 9.76 16.61
C VAL A 205 -1.43 9.64 15.10
N VAL A 206 -2.62 9.85 14.57
CA VAL A 206 -2.88 9.84 13.12
C VAL A 206 -2.00 10.87 12.40
N ARG A 207 -1.94 12.10 12.92
CA ARG A 207 -1.09 13.15 12.36
C ARG A 207 0.39 12.75 12.38
N ALA A 208 0.87 12.23 13.51
CA ALA A 208 2.25 11.78 13.60
C ALA A 208 2.57 10.63 12.63
N LEU A 209 1.66 9.68 12.42
CA LEU A 209 1.80 8.63 11.40
C LEU A 209 1.85 9.20 9.98
N LEU A 210 1.05 10.23 9.69
CA LEU A 210 1.02 10.91 8.39
C LEU A 210 2.27 11.74 8.13
N ASP A 211 2.89 12.30 9.17
CA ASP A 211 4.10 13.12 9.06
C ASP A 211 5.40 12.30 9.09
N ALA A 212 5.34 11.06 9.58
CA ALA A 212 6.51 10.21 9.72
C ALA A 212 7.11 9.79 8.38
N GLN A 213 8.42 9.92 8.20
CA GLN A 213 9.12 9.26 7.10
C GLN A 213 9.22 7.75 7.37
N PRO A 214 8.96 6.88 6.39
CA PRO A 214 8.68 7.18 4.98
C PRO A 214 7.18 7.16 4.63
N PHE A 215 6.27 7.23 5.61
CA PHE A 215 4.81 7.25 5.41
C PHE A 215 4.28 8.54 4.80
N CYS A 216 4.89 9.66 5.19
CA CYS A 216 4.59 10.97 4.69
C CYS A 216 4.58 11.00 3.16
N GLN A 217 3.47 11.48 2.63
CA GLN A 217 3.27 11.67 1.20
C GLN A 217 3.69 13.09 0.86
N ARG A 218 4.33 13.28 -0.30
CA ARG A 218 4.71 14.63 -0.74
C ARG A 218 3.51 15.49 -1.14
N ASN A 219 2.35 14.88 -1.35
CA ASN A 219 1.12 15.55 -1.72
C ASN A 219 0.12 15.58 -0.56
N ALA A 220 -0.08 16.77 0.03
CA ALA A 220 -0.99 16.99 1.14
C ALA A 220 -2.49 16.84 0.77
N ALA A 221 -2.85 16.83 -0.53
CA ALA A 221 -4.24 16.82 -0.98
C ALA A 221 -4.96 15.46 -0.84
N TRP A 222 -4.34 14.46 -0.21
CA TRP A 222 -4.91 13.12 -0.03
C TRP A 222 -5.58 12.92 1.34
N PHE A 223 -5.45 13.90 2.23
CA PHE A 223 -6.10 13.91 3.53
C PHE A 223 -6.73 15.29 3.76
N GLY A 224 -7.91 15.31 4.38
CA GLY A 224 -8.60 16.54 4.72
C GLY A 224 -8.06 17.17 6.00
N GLU A 225 -8.66 18.29 6.39
CA GLU A 225 -8.28 19.00 7.63
C GLU A 225 -8.50 18.15 8.88
N ASN A 226 -9.48 17.23 8.84
CA ASN A 226 -9.77 16.28 9.92
C ASN A 226 -9.02 14.95 9.76
N LEU A 227 -7.99 14.91 8.90
CA LEU A 227 -7.14 13.75 8.62
C LEU A 227 -7.87 12.59 7.94
N GLU A 228 -9.09 12.80 7.44
CA GLU A 228 -9.84 11.81 6.69
C GLU A 228 -9.25 11.64 5.28
N PRO A 229 -9.18 10.40 4.74
CA PRO A 229 -8.68 10.18 3.40
C PRO A 229 -9.60 10.81 2.35
N LEU A 230 -9.01 11.52 1.39
CA LEU A 230 -9.72 12.21 0.32
C LEU A 230 -9.52 11.52 -1.04
N PRO A 231 -10.53 11.53 -1.94
CA PRO A 231 -10.39 10.95 -3.27
C PRO A 231 -9.32 11.67 -4.08
N ARG A 232 -8.50 10.92 -4.84
CA ARG A 232 -7.38 11.49 -5.60
C ARG A 232 -7.78 12.08 -6.95
N ASN A 233 -8.83 11.54 -7.55
CA ASN A 233 -9.27 11.85 -8.92
C ASN A 233 -10.60 12.64 -8.93
N ARG A 234 -10.73 13.63 -8.03
CA ARG A 234 -11.95 14.46 -7.91
C ARG A 234 -12.38 15.03 -9.27
N GLY A 235 -13.67 14.96 -9.56
CA GLY A 235 -14.25 15.39 -10.85
C GLY A 235 -14.10 14.38 -12.00
N LYS A 236 -13.52 13.20 -11.77
CA LYS A 236 -13.58 12.06 -12.70
C LYS A 236 -14.77 11.15 -12.38
N ALA A 237 -15.14 10.29 -13.33
CA ALA A 237 -16.23 9.33 -13.17
C ALA A 237 -16.04 8.39 -11.97
N ASP A 238 -14.79 7.95 -11.73
CA ASP A 238 -14.37 7.29 -10.50
C ASP A 238 -13.41 8.22 -9.75
N PRO A 239 -13.84 8.83 -8.62
CA PRO A 239 -13.05 9.86 -7.95
C PRO A 239 -11.91 9.32 -7.08
N LEU A 240 -11.88 8.03 -6.76
CA LEU A 240 -10.90 7.41 -5.84
C LEU A 240 -9.46 7.56 -6.32
#